data_AF-A0A382END5-F1
#
_entry.id   AF-A0A382END5-F1
#
_cell.length_a   1.000
_cell.length_b   1.000
_cell.length_c   1.000
_cell.angle_alpha   90.00
_cell.angle_beta   90.00
_cell.angle_gamma   90.00
#
_symmetry.space_group_name_H-M   'P 1'
#
loop_
_entity.id
_entity.type
_entity.pdbx_description
1 polymer ?
#
loop_
_entity_poly.entity_id
_entity_poly.type
_entity_poly.pdbx_seq_one_letter_code
_entity_poly.pdbx_strand_id
1 'polypeptide(L)'
;MLAPLVAVLLALALTGQWKRLQRLTRFYSSPALERLVPVSLSRFPAARLLFLVSAGFAVALAVAEPTFFISDDTDTVATLDVAVAVDVSLSMNASDIDPTRIERAQEVIAQLTEELPSARILLVVFAGWPYTLVPPTDDPAVVRYFAQSLQADLLEARDQGTSL
;
A
#
# COMPACT_ATOMS: atom_id res chain seq x y z
N MET A 1 18.50 2.93 9.61
CA MET A 1 19.97 3.12 9.78
C MET A 1 20.36 4.35 10.65
N LEU A 2 19.45 4.93 11.46
CA LEU A 2 19.74 6.15 12.26
C LEU A 2 19.91 5.90 13.78
N ALA A 3 19.77 4.65 14.24
CA ALA A 3 20.14 4.23 15.59
C ALA A 3 21.56 4.62 16.03
N PRO A 4 22.62 4.54 15.18
CA PRO A 4 23.95 4.99 15.59
C PRO A 4 24.01 6.50 15.82
N LEU A 5 23.24 7.31 15.09
CA LEU A 5 23.22 8.77 15.25
C LEU A 5 22.61 9.17 16.61
N VAL A 6 21.53 8.51 17.02
CA VAL A 6 20.89 8.72 18.33
C VAL A 6 21.81 8.29 19.47
N ALA A 7 22.49 7.15 19.32
CA ALA A 7 23.46 6.68 20.30
C ALA A 7 24.65 7.65 20.44
N VAL A 8 25.14 8.23 19.33
CA VAL A 8 26.22 9.23 19.34
C VAL A 8 25.78 10.53 20.01
N LEU A 9 24.57 11.02 19.74
CA LEU A 9 24.03 12.22 20.41
C LEU A 9 23.85 12.02 21.91
N LEU A 10 23.33 10.87 22.35
CA LEU A 10 23.23 10.51 23.76
C LEU A 10 24.62 10.40 24.42
N ALA A 11 25.58 9.77 23.75
CA ALA A 11 26.96 9.65 24.25
C ALA A 11 27.65 11.02 24.38
N LEU A 12 27.46 11.93 23.41
CA LEU A 12 27.98 13.29 23.48
C LEU A 12 27.33 14.10 24.62
N ALA A 13 26.02 13.95 24.83
CA ALA A 13 25.32 14.61 25.93
C ALA A 13 25.81 14.11 27.30
N LEU A 14 25.94 12.79 27.47
CA LEU A 14 26.41 12.16 28.71
C LEU A 14 27.88 12.52 29.00
N THR A 15 28.76 12.42 28.00
CA THR A 15 30.19 12.77 28.16
C THR A 15 30.39 14.26 28.41
N GLY A 16 29.59 15.13 27.77
CA GLY A 16 29.59 16.57 28.03
C GLY A 16 29.18 16.90 29.47
N GLN A 17 28.19 16.20 30.01
CA GLN A 17 27.76 16.35 31.39
C GLN A 17 28.78 15.78 32.39
N TRP A 18 29.37 14.62 32.11
CA TRP A 18 30.43 14.03 32.94
C TRP A 18 31.66 14.93 33.01
N LYS A 19 32.09 15.49 31.87
CA LYS A 19 33.19 16.48 31.84
C LYS A 19 32.83 17.78 32.55
N ARG A 20 31.57 18.23 32.49
CA ARG A 20 31.10 19.40 33.24
C ARG A 20 31.19 19.16 34.75
N LEU A 21 30.77 17.98 35.22
CA LEU A 21 30.89 17.59 36.63
C LEU A 21 32.35 17.48 37.07
N GLN A 22 33.23 16.87 36.26
CA GLN A 22 34.66 16.81 36.55
C GLN A 22 35.35 18.18 36.55
N ARG A 23 34.93 19.12 35.68
CA ARG A 23 35.42 20.50 35.69
C ARG A 23 34.98 21.23 36.95
N LEU A 24 33.74 21.02 37.39
CA LEU A 24 33.22 21.63 38.62
C LEU A 24 33.97 21.09 39.85
N THR A 25 34.21 19.79 39.97
CA THR A 25 34.95 19.22 41.12
C THR A 25 36.42 19.62 41.14
N ARG A 26 37.05 19.82 39.97
CA ARG A 26 38.46 20.29 39.88
C ARG A 26 38.62 21.78 40.21
N PHE A 27 37.58 22.60 40.02
CA PHE A 27 37.57 24.03 40.36
C PHE A 27 37.00 24.35 41.76
N TYR A 28 36.29 23.42 42.41
CA TYR A 28 35.63 23.63 43.71
C TYR A 28 36.54 23.41 44.94
N SER A 29 37.83 23.08 44.75
CA SER A 29 38.79 22.82 45.84
C SER A 29 39.50 24.06 46.39
N SER A 30 39.07 25.27 46.03
CA SER A 30 39.59 26.51 46.64
C SER A 30 38.55 27.13 47.59
N PRO A 31 38.83 27.27 48.89
CA PRO A 31 37.89 27.85 49.89
C PRO A 31 37.53 29.33 49.63
N ALA A 32 38.07 29.95 48.58
CA ALA A 32 37.77 31.32 48.17
C ALA A 32 36.46 31.46 47.34
N LEU A 33 36.02 30.40 46.64
CA LEU A 33 34.89 30.51 45.69
C LEU A 33 33.51 30.47 46.37
N GLU A 34 33.41 29.88 47.56
CA GLU A 34 32.15 29.72 48.30
C GLU A 34 31.53 31.06 48.73
N ARG A 35 32.36 32.12 48.82
CA ARG A 35 31.93 33.48 49.16
C ARG A 35 31.44 34.32 47.98
N LEU A 36 31.74 33.94 46.74
CA LEU A 36 31.47 34.76 45.55
C LEU A 36 30.26 34.31 44.74
N VAL A 37 29.75 33.09 44.94
CA VAL A 37 28.62 32.55 44.18
C VAL A 37 27.58 31.96 45.13
N PRO A 38 26.49 32.67 45.47
CA PRO A 38 25.41 32.16 46.34
C PRO A 38 24.52 31.11 45.63
N VAL A 39 24.87 30.70 44.42
CA VAL A 39 24.06 29.81 43.59
C VAL A 39 24.68 28.42 43.60
N SER A 40 23.96 27.46 44.18
CA SER A 40 24.33 26.04 44.20
C SER A 40 24.36 25.48 42.77
N LEU A 41 25.53 25.54 42.12
CA LEU A 41 25.82 24.87 40.85
C LEU A 41 25.88 23.33 40.99
N SER A 42 25.78 22.81 42.22
CA SER A 42 25.84 21.39 42.57
C SER A 42 24.54 20.64 42.33
N ARG A 43 23.41 21.33 42.12
CA ARG A 43 22.15 20.65 41.79
C ARG A 43 22.22 20.20 40.35
N PHE A 44 22.45 18.89 40.16
CA PHE A 44 22.37 18.26 38.85
C PHE A 44 21.03 18.64 38.21
N PRO A 45 21.01 19.24 37.00
CA PRO A 45 19.78 19.73 36.38
C PRO A 45 19.00 18.56 35.77
N ALA A 46 18.57 17.62 36.62
CA ALA A 46 17.91 16.37 36.24
C ALA A 46 16.70 16.62 35.35
N ALA A 47 15.89 17.65 35.66
CA ALA A 47 14.72 18.02 34.86
C ALA A 47 15.11 18.43 33.43
N ARG A 48 16.20 19.17 33.24
CA ARG A 48 16.68 19.59 31.92
C ARG A 48 17.24 18.40 31.13
N LEU A 49 17.93 17.47 31.79
CA LEU A 49 18.40 16.25 31.14
C LEU A 49 17.22 15.37 30.72
N LEU A 50 16.26 15.16 31.61
CA LEU A 50 15.09 14.34 31.35
C LEU A 50 14.26 14.89 30.18
N PHE A 51 14.10 16.23 30.11
CA PHE A 51 13.48 16.90 28.98
C PHE A 51 14.25 16.71 27.66
N LEU A 52 15.58 16.79 27.67
CA LEU A 52 16.39 16.57 26.47
C LEU A 52 16.33 15.12 25.98
N VAL A 53 16.32 14.16 26.91
CA VAL A 53 16.22 12.73 26.60
C VAL A 53 14.83 12.40 26.04
N SER A 54 13.76 12.92 26.65
CA SER A 54 12.39 12.68 26.16
C SER A 54 12.15 13.32 24.79
N ALA A 55 12.66 14.53 24.56
CA ALA A 55 12.60 15.19 23.25
C ALA A 55 13.35 14.39 22.17
N GLY A 56 14.56 13.90 22.48
CA GLY A 56 15.32 13.04 21.58
C GLY A 56 14.61 11.73 21.26
N PHE A 57 13.98 11.12 22.26
CA PHE A 57 13.18 9.91 22.08
C PHE A 57 11.95 10.14 21.19
N ALA A 58 11.24 11.26 21.37
CA ALA A 58 10.10 11.62 20.54
C ALA A 58 10.49 11.82 19.06
N VAL A 59 11.62 12.49 18.79
CA VAL A 59 12.14 12.64 17.42
C VAL A 59 12.54 11.28 16.83
N ALA A 60 13.15 10.40 17.62
CA ALA A 60 13.50 9.06 17.15
C ALA A 60 12.25 8.24 16.77
N LEU A 61 11.17 8.33 17.54
CA LEU A 61 9.89 7.66 17.22
C LEU A 61 9.25 8.25 15.95
N ALA A 62 9.26 9.57 15.78
CA ALA A 62 8.71 10.21 14.59
C ALA A 62 9.45 9.80 13.31
N VAL A 63 10.78 9.69 13.37
CA VAL A 63 11.60 9.27 12.21
C VAL A 63 11.57 7.76 11.97
N ALA A 64 11.32 6.97 13.01
CA ALA A 64 11.26 5.52 12.87
C ALA A 64 10.00 5.03 12.14
N GLU A 65 9.00 5.89 11.94
CA GLU A 65 7.70 5.57 11.32
C GLU A 65 7.25 4.15 11.69
N PRO A 66 6.94 3.87 12.98
CA PRO A 66 6.63 2.52 13.41
C PRO A 66 5.35 2.04 12.71
N THR A 67 5.52 1.31 11.63
CA THR A 67 4.44 0.64 10.92
C THR A 67 4.15 -0.65 11.66
N PHE A 68 3.00 -0.70 12.34
CA PHE A 68 2.46 -1.95 12.84
C PHE A 68 1.98 -2.76 11.63
N PHE A 69 2.81 -3.69 11.16
CA PHE A 69 2.37 -4.71 10.21
C PHE A 69 1.44 -5.65 10.96
N ILE A 70 0.15 -5.34 10.90
CA ILE A 70 -0.89 -6.31 11.21
C ILE A 70 -0.89 -7.23 9.99
N SER A 71 -0.19 -8.36 10.12
CA SER A 71 -0.39 -9.46 9.18
C SER A 71 -1.84 -9.90 9.36
N ASP A 72 -2.72 -9.51 8.44
CA ASP A 72 -3.99 -10.22 8.26
C ASP A 72 -3.64 -11.60 7.71
N ASP A 73 -3.19 -12.47 8.62
CA ASP A 73 -3.04 -13.92 8.43
C ASP A 73 -4.44 -14.55 8.43
N THR A 74 -5.28 -14.06 7.51
CA THR A 74 -6.45 -14.79 7.10
C THR A 74 -6.06 -15.41 5.78
N ASP A 75 -5.98 -16.74 5.74
CA ASP A 75 -5.94 -17.58 4.53
C ASP A 75 -7.23 -17.40 3.68
N THR A 76 -7.75 -16.18 3.55
CA THR A 76 -8.64 -15.81 2.47
C THR A 76 -7.80 -15.79 1.22
N VAL A 77 -7.87 -16.87 0.44
CA VAL A 77 -7.45 -16.89 -0.97
C VAL A 77 -7.88 -15.56 -1.58
N ALA A 78 -6.91 -14.70 -1.91
CA ALA A 78 -7.21 -13.38 -2.43
C ALA A 78 -8.08 -13.55 -3.69
N THR A 79 -9.35 -13.15 -3.59
CA THR A 79 -10.28 -13.20 -4.71
C THR A 79 -9.80 -12.18 -5.73
N LEU A 80 -9.36 -12.67 -6.89
CA LEU A 80 -8.93 -11.82 -7.99
C LEU A 80 -10.17 -11.27 -8.70
N ASP A 81 -10.36 -9.96 -8.75
CA ASP A 81 -11.40 -9.33 -9.56
C ASP A 81 -10.83 -9.08 -10.98
N VAL A 82 -11.47 -9.63 -12.02
CA VAL A 82 -11.06 -9.52 -13.42
C VAL A 82 -12.19 -8.92 -14.25
N ALA A 83 -11.90 -7.87 -15.02
CA ALA A 83 -12.83 -7.31 -16.00
C ALA A 83 -12.38 -7.68 -17.41
N VAL A 84 -13.23 -8.36 -18.16
CA VAL A 84 -13.03 -8.74 -19.55
C VAL A 84 -13.91 -7.85 -20.42
N ALA A 85 -13.30 -7.06 -21.29
CA ALA A 85 -13.99 -6.25 -22.29
C ALA A 85 -13.77 -6.83 -23.69
N VAL A 86 -14.85 -7.15 -24.39
CA VAL A 86 -14.82 -7.82 -25.71
C VAL A 86 -15.44 -6.92 -26.77
N ASP A 87 -14.70 -6.70 -27.87
CA ASP A 87 -15.25 -6.06 -29.06
C ASP A 87 -16.22 -7.02 -29.76
N VAL A 88 -17.41 -6.56 -30.11
CA VAL A 88 -18.45 -7.32 -30.86
C VAL A 88 -18.87 -6.62 -32.15
N SER A 89 -18.03 -5.70 -32.66
CA SER A 89 -18.23 -5.06 -33.96
C SER A 89 -18.13 -6.06 -35.12
N LEU A 90 -18.65 -5.67 -36.29
CA LEU A 90 -18.58 -6.47 -37.52
C LEU A 90 -17.14 -6.89 -37.90
N SER A 91 -16.13 -6.12 -37.49
CA SER A 91 -14.72 -6.44 -37.72
C SER A 91 -14.25 -7.73 -37.02
N MET A 92 -14.97 -8.18 -35.99
CA MET A 92 -14.66 -9.38 -35.22
C MET A 92 -15.09 -10.67 -35.93
N ASN A 93 -15.83 -10.59 -37.04
CA ASN A 93 -16.06 -11.72 -37.95
C ASN A 93 -14.85 -12.00 -38.88
N ALA A 94 -13.76 -11.24 -38.77
CA ALA A 94 -12.55 -11.52 -39.54
C ALA A 94 -11.97 -12.90 -39.19
N SER A 95 -11.52 -13.62 -40.22
CA SER A 95 -10.90 -14.94 -40.14
C SER A 95 -9.38 -14.88 -40.36
N ASP A 96 -8.74 -13.80 -39.92
CA ASP A 96 -7.27 -13.71 -39.89
C ASP A 96 -6.68 -14.53 -38.73
N ILE A 97 -7.54 -14.97 -37.80
CA ILE A 97 -7.28 -15.98 -36.78
C ILE A 97 -8.39 -17.02 -36.92
N ASP A 98 -8.02 -18.29 -37.12
CA ASP A 98 -8.98 -19.38 -37.19
C ASP A 98 -9.68 -19.59 -35.84
N PRO A 99 -11.00 -19.86 -35.81
CA PRO A 99 -11.93 -19.80 -36.95
C PRO A 99 -12.35 -18.37 -37.31
N THR A 100 -12.74 -17.55 -36.33
CA THR A 100 -12.88 -16.09 -36.45
C THR A 100 -12.39 -15.42 -35.18
N ARG A 101 -12.09 -14.11 -35.22
CA ARG A 101 -11.66 -13.37 -34.02
C ARG A 101 -12.67 -13.47 -32.88
N ILE A 102 -13.97 -13.42 -33.16
CA ILE A 102 -15.01 -13.52 -32.13
C ILE A 102 -15.03 -14.91 -31.50
N GLU A 103 -15.00 -15.98 -32.31
CA GLU A 103 -14.97 -17.35 -31.80
C GLU A 103 -13.69 -17.61 -31.00
N ARG A 104 -12.55 -17.10 -31.46
CA ARG A 104 -11.30 -17.17 -30.70
C ARG A 104 -11.40 -16.44 -29.36
N ALA A 105 -12.08 -15.30 -29.30
CA ALA A 105 -12.32 -14.60 -28.04
C ALA A 105 -13.18 -15.44 -27.07
N GLN A 106 -14.20 -16.14 -27.56
CA GLN A 106 -14.99 -17.07 -26.75
C GLN A 106 -14.12 -18.17 -26.13
N GLU A 107 -13.24 -18.77 -26.92
CA GLU A 107 -12.32 -19.81 -26.45
C GLU A 107 -11.35 -19.29 -25.39
N VAL A 108 -10.80 -18.08 -25.60
CA VAL A 108 -9.89 -17.44 -24.62
C VAL A 108 -10.61 -17.15 -23.32
N ILE A 109 -11.87 -16.68 -23.36
CA ILE A 109 -12.66 -16.44 -22.15
C ILE A 109 -12.96 -17.76 -21.44
N ALA A 110 -13.28 -18.83 -22.17
CA ALA A 110 -13.47 -20.15 -21.58
C ALA A 110 -12.20 -20.64 -20.88
N GLN A 111 -11.04 -20.53 -21.51
CA GLN A 111 -9.74 -20.88 -20.92
C GLN A 111 -9.44 -20.02 -19.68
N LEU A 112 -9.69 -18.72 -19.74
CA LEU A 112 -9.50 -17.81 -18.61
C LEU A 112 -10.34 -18.21 -17.39
N THR A 113 -11.60 -18.62 -17.59
CA THR A 113 -12.45 -19.09 -16.48
C THR A 113 -12.00 -20.42 -15.88
N GLU A 114 -11.25 -21.23 -16.63
CA GLU A 114 -10.68 -22.51 -16.16
C GLU A 114 -9.38 -22.29 -15.40
N GLU A 115 -8.54 -21.35 -15.85
CA GLU A 115 -7.29 -21.00 -15.17
C GLU A 115 -7.51 -20.20 -13.87
N LEU A 116 -8.63 -19.49 -13.76
CA LEU A 116 -8.97 -18.61 -12.64
C LEU A 116 -10.27 -19.03 -11.92
N PRO A 117 -10.32 -20.21 -11.28
CA PRO A 117 -11.56 -20.76 -10.71
C PRO A 117 -12.10 -19.99 -9.48
N SER A 118 -11.25 -19.18 -8.84
CA SER A 118 -11.60 -18.37 -7.67
C SER A 118 -11.69 -16.88 -7.97
N ALA A 119 -11.63 -16.48 -9.24
CA ALA A 119 -11.74 -15.09 -9.65
C ALA A 119 -13.20 -14.65 -9.83
N ARG A 120 -13.46 -13.39 -9.52
CA ARG A 120 -14.72 -12.72 -9.83
C ARG A 120 -14.57 -12.03 -11.17
N ILE A 121 -15.33 -12.48 -12.16
CA ILE A 121 -15.21 -12.02 -13.54
C ILE A 121 -16.41 -11.15 -13.91
N LEU A 122 -16.11 -9.97 -14.44
CA LEU A 122 -17.05 -9.05 -15.09
C LEU A 122 -16.86 -9.17 -16.60
N LEU A 123 -17.93 -9.45 -17.34
CA LEU A 123 -17.91 -9.50 -18.81
C LEU A 123 -18.65 -8.30 -19.40
N VAL A 124 -17.92 -7.47 -20.14
CA VAL A 124 -18.42 -6.29 -20.84
C VAL A 124 -18.22 -6.53 -22.34
N VAL A 125 -19.24 -6.20 -23.12
CA VAL A 125 -19.14 -6.19 -24.59
C VAL A 125 -19.23 -4.75 -25.10
N PHE A 126 -18.52 -4.44 -26.17
CA PHE A 126 -18.57 -3.12 -26.78
C PHE A 126 -18.48 -3.18 -28.31
N ALA A 127 -19.12 -2.21 -28.95
CA ALA A 127 -18.91 -1.89 -30.36
C ALA A 127 -18.92 -0.36 -30.46
N GLY A 128 -20.07 0.24 -30.77
CA GLY A 128 -20.29 1.69 -30.65
C GLY A 128 -20.43 2.16 -29.19
N TRP A 129 -21.09 1.36 -28.34
CA TRP A 129 -21.30 1.64 -26.92
C TRP A 129 -21.00 0.40 -26.07
N PRO A 130 -20.49 0.57 -24.83
CA PRO A 130 -20.25 -0.55 -23.92
C PRO A 130 -21.54 -1.00 -23.22
N TYR A 131 -21.68 -2.30 -23.01
CA TYR A 131 -22.77 -2.91 -22.26
C TYR A 131 -22.25 -4.04 -21.36
N THR A 132 -22.70 -4.06 -20.10
CA THR A 132 -22.37 -5.15 -19.16
C THR A 132 -23.19 -6.38 -19.48
N LEU A 133 -22.54 -7.41 -20.04
CA LEU A 133 -23.19 -8.67 -20.37
C LEU A 133 -23.35 -9.57 -19.12
N VAL A 134 -22.31 -9.64 -18.30
CA VAL A 134 -22.31 -10.39 -17.02
C VAL A 134 -21.76 -9.47 -15.93
N PRO A 135 -22.54 -9.12 -14.90
CA PRO A 135 -22.03 -8.41 -13.72
C PRO A 135 -20.91 -9.20 -13.01
N PRO A 136 -20.10 -8.57 -12.13
CA PRO A 136 -19.01 -9.29 -11.45
C PRO A 136 -19.52 -10.52 -10.68
N THR A 137 -19.10 -11.72 -11.10
CA THR A 137 -19.54 -13.00 -10.55
C THR A 137 -18.38 -13.97 -10.36
N ASP A 138 -18.45 -14.76 -9.31
CA ASP A 138 -17.55 -15.88 -8.98
C ASP A 138 -18.02 -17.22 -9.59
N ASP A 139 -19.10 -17.23 -10.40
CA ASP A 139 -19.57 -18.42 -11.10
C ASP A 139 -19.00 -18.50 -12.53
N PRO A 140 -17.97 -19.34 -12.78
CA PRO A 140 -17.38 -19.49 -14.11
C PRO A 140 -18.32 -20.16 -15.13
N ALA A 141 -19.37 -20.87 -14.68
CA ALA A 141 -20.34 -21.46 -15.59
C ALA A 141 -21.21 -20.38 -16.26
N VAL A 142 -21.61 -19.36 -15.49
CA VAL A 142 -22.37 -18.21 -16.00
C VAL A 142 -21.54 -17.45 -17.03
N VAL A 143 -20.28 -17.15 -16.71
CA VAL A 143 -19.38 -16.42 -17.63
C VAL A 143 -19.18 -17.20 -18.92
N ARG A 144 -18.94 -18.51 -18.85
CA ARG A 144 -18.81 -19.36 -20.06
C ARG A 144 -20.07 -19.42 -20.90
N TYR A 145 -21.23 -19.53 -20.26
CA TYR A 145 -22.52 -19.55 -20.97
C TYR A 145 -22.73 -18.27 -21.80
N PHE A 146 -22.49 -17.11 -21.21
CA PHE A 146 -22.62 -15.83 -21.91
C PHE A 146 -21.48 -15.56 -22.89
N ALA A 147 -20.26 -16.05 -22.64
CA ALA A 147 -19.17 -15.96 -23.60
C ALA A 147 -19.48 -16.76 -24.87
N GLN A 148 -20.05 -17.96 -24.77
CA GLN A 148 -20.41 -18.79 -25.92
C GLN A 148 -21.55 -18.21 -26.77
N SER A 149 -22.36 -17.31 -26.22
CA SER A 149 -23.43 -16.63 -26.97
C SER A 149 -22.95 -15.36 -27.68
N LEU A 150 -21.67 -15.00 -27.57
CA LEU A 150 -21.10 -13.83 -28.25
C LEU A 150 -21.15 -14.00 -29.76
N GLN A 151 -21.69 -13.02 -30.47
CA GLN A 151 -21.68 -12.95 -31.93
C GLN A 151 -21.17 -11.55 -32.31
N ALA A 152 -20.58 -11.42 -33.49
CA ALA A 152 -20.41 -10.08 -34.04
C ALA A 152 -21.80 -9.49 -34.33
N ASP A 153 -21.92 -8.17 -34.26
CA ASP A 153 -23.16 -7.42 -34.49
C ASP A 153 -24.21 -7.52 -33.38
N LEU A 154 -23.89 -8.16 -32.24
CA LEU A 154 -24.81 -8.34 -31.11
C LEU A 154 -25.43 -7.03 -30.59
N LEU A 155 -24.67 -5.93 -30.66
CA LEU A 155 -25.12 -4.64 -30.15
C LEU A 155 -25.81 -3.79 -31.20
N GLU A 156 -25.44 -3.89 -32.48
CA GLU A 156 -26.15 -3.15 -33.54
C GLU A 156 -27.56 -3.72 -33.74
N ALA A 157 -27.74 -5.05 -33.62
CA ALA A 157 -29.06 -5.67 -33.64
C ALA A 157 -29.96 -5.23 -32.45
N ARG A 158 -29.36 -4.86 -31.31
CA ARG A 158 -30.08 -4.33 -30.14
C ARG A 158 -30.42 -2.85 -30.27
N ASP A 159 -29.57 -2.06 -30.90
CA ASP A 159 -29.77 -0.61 -31.10
C ASP A 159 -30.76 -0.30 -32.25
N GLN A 160 -30.93 -1.25 -33.20
CA GLN A 160 -31.96 -1.17 -34.25
C GLN A 160 -33.38 -1.51 -33.74
N GLY A 161 -33.52 -1.96 -32.49
CA GLY A 161 -34.79 -2.27 -31.85
C GLY A 161 -35.48 -1.02 -31.31
N THR A 162 -36.22 -0.31 -32.17
CA THR A 162 -37.34 0.59 -31.84
C THR A 162 -37.21 1.47 -30.59
N SER A 163 -36.93 2.74 -30.82
CA SER A 163 -37.47 3.81 -29.98
C SER A 163 -39.01 3.72 -29.96
N LEU A 164 -39.58 3.22 -28.86
CA LEU A 164 -40.97 3.42 -28.48
C LEU A 164 -41.01 4.08 -27.10
#